data_AF-A0A7G8BKK6-F1
#
_entry.id   AF-A0A7G8BKK6-F1
#
_cell.length_a   1.000
_cell.length_b   1.000
_cell.length_c   1.000
_cell.angle_alpha   90.00
_cell.angle_beta   90.00
_cell.angle_gamma   90.00
#
_symmetry.space_group_name_H-M   'P 1'
#
loop_
_entity.id
_entity.type
_entity.pdbx_description
1 polymer ?
#
loop_
_entity_poly.entity_id
_entity_poly.type
_entity_poly.pdbx_seq_one_letter_code
_entity_poly.pdbx_strand_id
1 'polypeptide(L)' 'MFQEPPARIHPYVITCKQCKENIAAPVQTMPDSWIIHTCPLCGERRRYLPAEIFKGRLSFDFDAWARKVGRL' A
#
# COMPACT_ATOMS: atom_id res chain seq x y z
N MET A 1 24.35 -16.83 5.87
CA MET A 1 22.94 -17.03 5.50
C MET A 1 22.36 -15.64 5.27
N PHE A 2 22.28 -15.18 4.02
CA PHE A 2 21.60 -13.92 3.74
C PHE A 2 20.12 -14.20 3.99
N GLN A 3 19.61 -13.75 5.14
CA GLN A 3 18.18 -13.61 5.31
C GLN A 3 17.77 -12.54 4.31
N GLU A 4 17.32 -12.96 3.12
CA GLU A 4 16.59 -12.07 2.23
C GLU A 4 15.47 -11.46 3.08
N PRO A 5 15.43 -10.12 3.25
CA PRO A 5 14.36 -9.49 3.98
C PRO A 5 13.06 -10.04 3.40
N PRO A 6 12.10 -10.50 4.22
CA PRO A 6 10.87 -11.09 3.72
C PRO A 6 10.35 -10.16 2.65
N ALA A 7 10.34 -10.68 1.42
CA ALA A 7 10.10 -9.86 0.25
C ALA A 7 8.86 -9.03 0.56
N ARG A 8 9.00 -7.69 0.47
CA ARG A 8 8.00 -6.67 0.83
C ARG A 8 6.80 -6.72 -0.13
N ILE A 9 6.28 -7.93 -0.33
CA ILE A 9 5.25 -8.32 -1.25
C ILE A 9 3.97 -8.10 -0.49
N HIS A 10 3.35 -6.97 -0.77
CA HIS A 10 1.97 -6.76 -0.38
C HIS A 10 1.09 -7.45 -1.42
N PRO A 11 0.04 -8.18 -0.99
CA PRO A 11 -0.82 -8.89 -1.91
C PRO A 11 -1.51 -7.91 -2.87
N TYR A 12 -1.81 -6.69 -2.40
CA TYR A 12 -2.42 -5.63 -3.19
C TYR A 12 -1.80 -4.28 -2.87
N VAL A 13 -1.55 -3.51 -3.92
CA VAL A 13 -1.02 -2.14 -3.88
C VAL A 13 -1.90 -1.22 -4.70
N ILE A 14 -1.87 0.08 -4.40
CA ILE A 14 -2.51 1.16 -5.14
C ILE A 14 -1.49 2.24 -5.44
N THR A 15 -1.60 2.89 -6.60
CA THR A 15 -0.74 4.03 -6.93
C THR A 15 -1.37 5.31 -6.40
N CYS A 16 -0.66 6.03 -5.52
CA CYS A 16 -1.14 7.31 -5.02
C CYS A 16 -1.30 8.33 -6.15
N LYS A 17 -2.48 8.95 -6.28
CA LYS A 17 -2.74 9.98 -7.30
C LYS A 17 -1.85 11.22 -7.16
N GLN A 18 -1.36 11.52 -5.96
CA GLN A 18 -0.51 12.69 -5.68
C GLN A 18 0.98 12.34 -5.79
N CYS A 19 1.46 11.37 -4.99
CA CYS A 19 2.88 11.01 -4.97
C CYS A 19 3.32 10.16 -6.17
N LYS A 20 2.36 9.56 -6.89
CA LYS A 20 2.61 8.52 -7.91
C LYS A 20 3.34 7.26 -7.40
N GLU A 21 3.44 7.12 -6.08
CA GLU A 21 4.05 5.96 -5.44
C GLU A 21 3.07 4.82 -5.19
N ASN A 22 3.58 3.59 -5.24
CA ASN A 22 2.83 2.38 -4.93
C ASN A 22 2.78 2.19 -3.41
N ILE A 23 1.57 2.34 -2.86
CA ILE A 23 1.25 2.19 -1.45
C ILE A 23 0.42 0.94 -1.22
N ALA A 24 0.45 0.39 0.00
CA ALA A 24 -0.30 -0.82 0.30
C ALA A 24 -1.78 -0.52 0.18
N ALA A 25 -2.53 -1.38 -0.50
CA ALA A 25 -3.99 -1.30 -0.45
C ALA A 25 -4.45 -1.90 0.89
N PRO A 26 -5.45 -1.33 1.58
CA PRO A 26 -5.91 -1.80 2.87
C PRO A 26 -6.94 -2.93 2.66
N VAL A 27 -6.62 -3.89 1.80
CA VAL A 27 -7.50 -4.98 1.37
C VAL A 27 -6.75 -6.29 1.41
N GLN A 28 -7.44 -7.36 1.81
CA GLN A 28 -6.89 -8.72 1.79
C GLN A 28 -7.20 -9.43 0.46
N THR A 29 -8.26 -9.02 -0.23
CA THR A 29 -8.73 -9.53 -1.51
C THR A 29 -9.06 -8.38 -2.46
N MET A 30 -9.17 -8.66 -3.76
CA MET A 30 -9.59 -7.64 -4.72
C MET A 30 -11.01 -7.15 -4.37
N PRO A 31 -11.24 -5.86 -4.12
CA PRO A 31 -12.57 -5.37 -3.78
C PRO A 31 -13.43 -5.16 -5.02
N ASP A 32 -14.74 -5.29 -4.85
CA ASP A 32 -15.75 -5.11 -5.89
C ASP A 32 -16.19 -3.63 -6.02
N SER A 33 -15.80 -2.80 -5.06
CA SER A 33 -16.18 -1.38 -4.95
C SER A 33 -15.00 -0.49 -4.56
N TRP A 34 -15.22 0.82 -4.58
CA TRP A 34 -14.21 1.80 -4.22
C TRP A 34 -13.81 1.71 -2.74
N ILE A 35 -12.53 1.98 -2.46
CA ILE A 35 -11.98 2.03 -1.11
C ILE A 35 -11.54 3.46 -0.77
N ILE A 36 -11.50 3.80 0.52
CA ILE A 36 -10.86 5.03 0.99
C ILE A 36 -9.55 4.65 1.67
N HIS A 37 -8.44 5.20 1.17
CA HIS A 37 -7.15 5.08 1.83
C HIS A 37 -6.51 6.46 1.98
N THR A 38 -5.93 6.71 3.15
CA THR A 38 -5.00 7.83 3.36
C THR A 38 -3.61 7.46 2.89
N CYS A 39 -3.04 8.21 1.95
CA CYS A 39 -1.68 7.94 1.48
C CYS A 39 -0.69 8.13 2.64
N PRO A 40 0.16 7.13 2.93
CA PRO A 40 1.13 7.21 4.02
C PRO A 40 2.26 8.21 3.78
N LEU A 41 2.51 8.58 2.51
CA LEU A 41 3.61 9.46 2.12
C LEU A 41 3.19 10.93 2.10
N CYS A 42 2.03 11.26 1.54
CA CYS A 42 1.54 12.64 1.50
C CYS A 42 0.40 12.97 2.48
N GLY A 43 -0.13 11.98 3.20
CA GLY A 43 -1.22 12.19 4.17
C GLY A 43 -2.60 12.40 3.55
N GLU A 44 -2.71 12.34 2.22
CA GLU A 44 -3.94 12.69 1.51
C GLU A 44 -4.95 11.52 1.50
N ARG A 45 -6.19 11.77 1.92
CA ARG A 45 -7.26 10.76 2.02
C ARG A 45 -8.12 10.76 0.75
N ARG A 46 -8.03 9.68 -0.04
CA ARG A 46 -8.71 9.60 -1.34
C ARG A 46 -9.48 8.31 -1.55
N ARG A 47 -10.41 8.37 -2.50
CA ARG A 47 -11.13 7.21 -3.04
C ARG A 47 -10.33 6.61 -4.18
N TYR A 48 -10.16 5.28 -4.12
CA TYR A 48 -9.51 4.47 -5.14
C TYR A 48 -10.49 3.44 -5.67
N LEU A 49 -10.53 3.27 -6.99
CA LEU A 49 -11.36 2.27 -7.65
C LEU A 49 -10.67 0.89 -7.62
N PRO A 50 -11.42 -0.21 -7.74
CA PRO A 50 -10.85 -1.55 -7.92
C PRO A 50 -9.80 -1.63 -9.03
N ALA A 51 -10.03 -0.93 -10.15
CA ALA A 51 -9.09 -0.88 -11.27
C ALA A 51 -7.75 -0.20 -10.95
N GLU A 52 -7.67 0.55 -9.84
CA GLU A 52 -6.44 1.19 -9.37
C GLU A 52 -5.66 0.28 -8.40
N ILE A 53 -6.24 -0.87 -8.01
CA ILE A 53 -5.66 -1.86 -7.10
C ILE A 53 -5.09 -3.00 -7.94
N PHE A 54 -3.82 -3.34 -7.71
CA PHE A 54 -3.15 -4.42 -8.42
C PHE A 54 -2.17 -5.16 -7.50
N LYS A 55 -1.76 -6.37 -7.88
CA LYS A 55 -0.73 -7.10 -7.15
C LYS A 55 0.64 -6.55 -7.54
N GLY A 56 1.45 -6.15 -6.57
CA GLY A 56 2.71 -5.47 -6.87
C GLY A 56 3.62 -5.28 -5.66
N ARG A 57 4.73 -4.57 -5.90
CA ARG A 57 5.68 -4.17 -4.86
C ARG A 57 5.41 -2.74 -4.44
N LEU A 58 5.65 -2.47 -3.16
CA LEU A 58 5.61 -1.11 -2.65
C LEU A 58 6.84 -0.34 -3.08
N SER A 59 6.66 0.95 -3.31
CA SER A 59 7.76 1.84 -3.61
C SER A 59 8.59 2.23 -2.38
N PHE A 60 8.07 1.99 -1.18
CA PHE A 60 8.70 2.38 0.08
C PHE A 60 8.72 1.24 1.10
N ASP A 61 9.49 1.44 2.16
CA ASP A 61 9.56 0.53 3.29
C ASP A 61 8.27 0.55 4.13
N PHE A 62 7.38 -0.41 3.86
CA PHE A 62 6.12 -0.54 4.59
C PHE A 62 6.29 -0.95 6.04
N ASP A 63 7.29 -1.76 6.35
CA ASP A 63 7.54 -2.23 7.70
C ASP A 63 8.02 -1.07 8.58
N ALA A 64 8.92 -0.24 8.05
CA ALA A 64 9.28 1.04 8.65
C ALA A 64 8.07 1.98 8.80
N TRP A 65 7.19 2.04 7.80
CA TRP A 65 5.97 2.85 7.88
C TRP A 65 4.97 2.33 8.92
N ALA A 66 4.68 1.03 8.94
CA ALA A 66 3.69 0.40 9.83
C ALA A 66 4.07 0.60 11.30
N ARG A 67 5.37 0.49 11.62
CA ARG A 67 5.91 0.84 12.94
C ARG A 67 5.68 2.32 13.29
N LYS A 68 5.89 3.23 12.32
CA LYS A 68 5.68 4.67 12.53
C LYS A 68 4.22 5.03 12.82
N VAL A 69 3.26 4.29 12.25
CA VAL A 69 1.82 4.53 12.44
C VAL A 69 1.18 3.67 13.53
N GLY A 70 1.97 2.89 14.29
CA GLY A 70 1.47 2.08 15.41
C GLY A 70 0.52 0.95 14.99
N ARG A 71 0.73 0.34 13.81
CA ARG A 71 -0.08 -0.77 13.28
C ARG A 71 0.51 -2.18 13.51
N LEU A 72 1.47 -2.29 14.45
CA LEU A 72 2.07 -3.56 14.90
C LEU A 72 1.78 -3.75 16.38
#